data_AF-A0A5J5G514-F1
#
_entry.id   AF-A0A5J5G514-F1
#
_cell.length_a   1.000
_cell.length_b   1.000
_cell.length_c   1.000
_cell.angle_alpha   90.00
_cell.angle_beta   90.00
_cell.angle_gamma   90.00
#
_symmetry.space_group_name_H-M   'P 1'
#
loop_
_entity.id
_entity.type
_entity.pdbx_description
1 polymer ?
#
loop_
_entity_poly.entity_id
_entity_poly.type
_entity_poly.pdbx_seq_one_letter_code
_entity_poly.pdbx_strand_id
1 'polypeptide(L)'
;MIRKATIALLLGLSAISASQANEKTDPRHERTDSDVERKIINEVRSAKARADADTALRPQFIRLATRYLNNSDDRTQRLFNRNGFGKRDILQLARSWARDGDAEINFLVGKLYNSGYADIKDKDIEALKWFRVAAAGGQPEAQNILAMVYDEGLWGVEADGPQAIAWYERAAQQGDDEALVGLAAVYYSGRLVRADYARALSLFERAYKNGSMRAATYLGQMYYSGQYVGVDCDKAGHYYEEGGGSADDFVRACRQDERERKKTGAELPVLTLRHESNFIGDETDPYECKIHFVVATNKLGEVANLRVVVELKNDAGTTSEQTLAFPTIGLTTLDGGMNGQTFGSLQESLLLPMRQSDFCQFSELAYRVKAATATINGQETDLLKAGILQ
;
A
#
# COMPACT_ATOMS: atom_id res chain seq x y z
N MET A 1 -1.57 -33.82 11.44
CA MET A 1 -0.09 -33.94 11.52
C MET A 1 0.67 -32.60 11.53
N ILE A 2 0.01 -31.44 11.34
CA ILE A 2 0.66 -30.10 11.43
C ILE A 2 0.74 -29.56 12.89
N ARG A 3 0.21 -30.29 13.89
CA ARG A 3 -0.07 -29.76 15.24
C ARG A 3 1.03 -29.95 16.31
N LYS A 4 2.26 -30.37 15.99
CA LYS A 4 3.35 -30.54 17.00
C LYS A 4 4.70 -29.91 16.64
N ALA A 5 5.03 -29.75 15.36
CA ALA A 5 6.30 -29.15 14.93
C ALA A 5 6.42 -27.67 15.33
N THR A 6 5.31 -26.93 15.36
CA THR A 6 5.30 -25.49 15.65
C THR A 6 5.58 -25.15 17.12
N ILE A 7 5.36 -26.10 18.05
CA ILE A 7 5.66 -25.93 19.48
C ILE A 7 7.09 -26.38 19.82
N ALA A 8 7.68 -27.30 19.05
CA ALA A 8 9.10 -27.67 19.20
C ALA A 8 10.04 -26.53 18.76
N LEU A 9 9.65 -25.74 17.75
CA LEU A 9 10.37 -24.53 17.35
C LEU A 9 10.30 -23.38 18.38
N LEU A 10 9.47 -23.52 19.40
CA LEU A 10 9.12 -22.47 20.35
C LEU A 10 10.19 -22.29 21.45
N LEU A 11 11.10 -23.27 21.66
CA LEU A 11 11.91 -23.34 22.89
C LEU A 11 13.32 -23.99 22.81
N GLY A 12 13.84 -24.39 21.65
CA GLY A 12 15.24 -24.85 21.55
C GLY A 12 15.64 -26.08 22.40
N LEU A 13 14.71 -27.00 22.70
CA LEU A 13 15.01 -28.26 23.39
C LEU A 13 14.24 -29.48 22.82
N SER A 14 14.89 -30.64 22.94
CA SER A 14 14.73 -31.90 22.20
C SER A 14 13.42 -32.67 22.38
N ALA A 15 13.03 -33.37 21.30
CA ALA A 15 11.88 -34.24 21.17
C ALA A 15 11.85 -35.40 22.17
N ILE A 16 10.98 -35.34 23.17
CA ILE A 16 10.54 -36.53 23.91
C ILE A 16 9.01 -36.49 24.05
N SER A 17 8.40 -37.64 23.71
CA SER A 17 7.00 -38.06 23.83
C SER A 17 5.96 -37.57 22.80
N ALA A 18 6.16 -37.92 21.53
CA ALA A 18 5.14 -37.81 20.49
C ALA A 18 4.23 -39.07 20.34
N SER A 19 4.45 -40.17 21.06
CA SER A 19 3.94 -41.50 20.65
C SER A 19 2.76 -42.10 21.43
N GLN A 20 1.99 -41.37 22.23
CA GLN A 20 0.81 -41.97 22.87
C GLN A 20 -0.35 -40.96 22.97
N ALA A 21 -1.33 -41.12 22.09
CA ALA A 21 -2.76 -40.88 22.35
C ALA A 21 -3.51 -40.78 21.01
N ASN A 22 -4.07 -41.91 20.56
CA ASN A 22 -5.06 -41.96 19.52
C ASN A 22 -6.11 -42.98 19.96
N GLU A 23 -7.13 -42.57 20.73
CA GLU A 23 -8.42 -43.27 20.80
C GLU A 23 -9.49 -42.43 21.51
N LYS A 24 -10.76 -42.66 21.16
CA LYS A 24 -11.93 -41.84 21.53
C LYS A 24 -12.40 -42.14 22.97
N THR A 25 -12.87 -41.07 23.64
CA THR A 25 -13.83 -41.07 24.76
C THR A 25 -13.54 -42.01 25.96
N ASP A 26 -12.52 -41.66 26.75
CA ASP A 26 -12.30 -42.13 28.13
C ASP A 26 -12.22 -40.89 29.05
N PRO A 27 -12.87 -40.83 30.23
CA PRO A 27 -12.71 -39.74 31.20
C PRO A 27 -11.25 -39.52 31.69
N ARG A 28 -10.34 -40.47 31.45
CA ARG A 28 -8.89 -40.28 31.60
C ARG A 28 -8.29 -39.35 30.52
N HIS A 29 -8.94 -39.17 29.36
CA HIS A 29 -8.52 -38.23 28.33
C HIS A 29 -8.91 -36.76 28.63
N GLU A 30 -9.99 -36.51 29.36
CA GLU A 30 -10.31 -35.15 29.83
C GLU A 30 -9.28 -34.65 30.85
N ARG A 31 -8.74 -35.54 31.68
CA ARG A 31 -7.63 -35.25 32.59
C ARG A 31 -6.35 -34.88 31.83
N THR A 32 -6.03 -35.61 30.76
CA THR A 32 -4.83 -35.33 29.94
C THR A 32 -4.95 -34.03 29.14
N ASP A 33 -6.16 -33.69 28.66
CA ASP A 33 -6.43 -32.41 28.00
C ASP A 33 -6.22 -31.23 28.97
N SER A 34 -6.71 -31.33 30.22
CA SER A 34 -6.52 -30.30 31.25
C SER A 34 -5.05 -30.10 31.64
N ASP A 35 -4.26 -31.18 31.69
CA ASP A 35 -2.83 -31.10 31.99
C ASP A 35 -2.04 -30.45 30.84
N VAL A 36 -2.40 -30.75 29.59
CA VAL A 36 -1.80 -30.14 28.40
C VAL A 36 -2.14 -28.65 28.33
N GLU A 37 -3.42 -28.27 28.51
CA GLU A 37 -3.86 -26.87 28.54
C GLU A 37 -3.12 -26.07 29.62
N ARG A 38 -2.95 -26.65 30.82
CA ARG A 38 -2.22 -26.04 31.94
C ARG A 38 -0.75 -25.84 31.62
N LYS A 39 -0.10 -26.83 30.98
CA LYS A 39 1.30 -26.72 30.57
C LYS A 39 1.50 -25.58 29.58
N ILE A 40 0.64 -25.49 28.55
CA ILE A 40 0.68 -24.41 27.55
C ILE A 40 0.55 -23.04 28.23
N ILE A 41 -0.44 -22.86 29.10
CA ILE A 41 -0.63 -21.57 29.79
C ILE A 41 0.54 -21.23 30.71
N ASN A 42 1.14 -22.21 31.40
CA ASN A 42 2.32 -21.98 32.24
C ASN A 42 3.55 -21.57 31.40
N GLU A 43 3.72 -22.14 30.22
CA GLU A 43 4.78 -21.74 29.29
C GLU A 43 4.58 -20.29 28.80
N VAL A 44 3.35 -19.90 28.44
CA VAL A 44 3.03 -18.53 28.03
C VAL A 44 3.29 -17.55 29.18
N ARG A 45 2.88 -17.88 30.41
CA ARG A 45 3.16 -17.05 31.60
C ARG A 45 4.66 -16.91 31.86
N SER A 46 5.42 -17.99 31.71
CA SER A 46 6.87 -17.98 31.89
C SER A 46 7.56 -17.15 30.80
N ALA A 47 7.08 -17.21 29.55
CA ALA A 47 7.56 -16.35 28.47
C ALA A 47 7.24 -14.87 28.72
N LYS A 48 6.02 -14.56 29.20
CA LYS A 48 5.65 -13.19 29.58
C LYS A 48 6.55 -12.68 30.71
N ALA A 49 6.75 -13.45 31.77
CA ALA A 49 7.57 -13.04 32.92
C ALA A 49 9.02 -12.74 32.51
N ARG A 50 9.58 -13.52 31.57
CA ARG A 50 10.89 -13.21 30.96
C ARG A 50 10.87 -11.88 30.20
N ALA A 51 9.83 -11.61 29.42
CA ALA A 51 9.67 -10.34 28.70
C ALA A 51 9.35 -9.14 29.61
N ASP A 52 8.74 -9.36 30.78
CA ASP A 52 8.60 -8.31 31.79
C ASP A 52 9.98 -7.93 32.38
N ALA A 53 10.86 -8.92 32.57
CA ALA A 53 12.21 -8.74 33.13
C ALA A 53 13.25 -8.24 32.11
N ASP A 54 13.10 -8.60 30.83
CA ASP A 54 14.00 -8.22 29.74
C ASP A 54 13.20 -7.59 28.60
N THR A 55 13.40 -6.28 28.41
CA THR A 55 12.66 -5.50 27.42
C THR A 55 12.92 -5.97 25.99
N ALA A 56 14.09 -6.54 25.70
CA ALA A 56 14.45 -7.05 24.37
C ALA A 56 13.59 -8.25 23.94
N LEU A 57 12.98 -8.96 24.90
CA LEU A 57 12.12 -10.12 24.61
C LEU A 57 10.66 -9.75 24.34
N ARG A 58 10.26 -8.50 24.61
CA ARG A 58 8.87 -8.05 24.50
C ARG A 58 8.35 -8.11 23.06
N PRO A 59 9.08 -7.65 22.02
CA PRO A 59 8.57 -7.73 20.66
C PRO A 59 8.35 -9.18 20.22
N GLN A 60 9.29 -10.07 20.58
CA GLN A 60 9.17 -11.50 20.30
C GLN A 60 7.95 -12.11 20.98
N PHE A 61 7.70 -11.78 22.25
CA PHE A 61 6.53 -12.26 22.98
C PHE A 61 5.22 -11.83 22.29
N ILE A 62 5.07 -10.55 21.93
CA ILE A 62 3.87 -10.05 21.27
C ILE A 62 3.66 -10.71 19.91
N ARG A 63 4.71 -10.86 19.08
CA ARG A 63 4.60 -11.55 17.78
C ARG A 63 4.17 -13.00 17.92
N LEU A 64 4.69 -13.70 18.92
CA LEU A 64 4.35 -15.09 19.17
C LEU A 64 2.91 -15.23 19.65
N ALA A 65 2.50 -14.41 20.63
CA ALA A 65 1.14 -14.40 21.16
C ALA A 65 0.11 -14.09 20.05
N THR A 66 0.41 -13.11 19.21
CA THR A 66 -0.47 -12.72 18.08
C THR A 66 -0.56 -13.79 17.00
N ARG A 67 0.57 -14.39 16.61
CA ARG A 67 0.60 -15.52 15.67
C ARG A 67 -0.26 -16.66 16.18
N TYR A 68 -0.17 -16.98 17.47
CA TYR A 68 -0.93 -18.07 18.06
C TYR A 68 -2.43 -17.75 18.10
N LEU A 69 -2.81 -16.57 18.61
CA LEU A 69 -4.21 -16.14 18.68
C LEU A 69 -4.88 -16.07 17.32
N ASN A 70 -4.17 -15.61 16.29
CA ASN A 70 -4.74 -15.46 14.94
C ASN A 70 -4.89 -16.80 14.19
N ASN A 71 -4.15 -17.85 14.55
CA ASN A 71 -4.13 -19.14 13.84
C ASN A 71 -4.71 -20.31 14.64
N SER A 72 -5.27 -20.05 15.83
CA SER A 72 -5.78 -21.08 16.73
C SER A 72 -7.29 -21.26 16.62
N ASP A 73 -7.78 -22.46 16.95
CA ASP A 73 -9.22 -22.76 16.98
C ASP A 73 -9.94 -22.08 18.17
N ASP A 74 -11.26 -21.98 18.09
CA ASP A 74 -12.07 -21.27 19.08
C ASP A 74 -11.89 -21.80 20.52
N ARG A 75 -11.67 -23.11 20.68
CA ARG A 75 -11.43 -23.71 22.00
C ARG A 75 -10.16 -23.13 22.59
N THR A 76 -9.10 -23.09 21.80
CA THR A 76 -7.80 -22.56 22.18
C THR A 76 -7.86 -21.05 22.45
N GLN A 77 -8.54 -20.28 21.61
CA GLN A 77 -8.73 -18.84 21.84
C GLN A 77 -9.48 -18.58 23.14
N ARG A 78 -10.53 -19.36 23.45
CA ARG A 78 -11.27 -19.27 24.73
C ARG A 78 -10.39 -19.62 25.93
N LEU A 79 -9.54 -20.64 25.81
CA LEU A 79 -8.59 -21.00 26.87
C LEU A 79 -7.64 -19.82 27.18
N PHE A 80 -7.04 -19.22 26.16
CA PHE A 80 -6.13 -18.09 26.32
C PHE A 80 -6.85 -16.88 26.90
N ASN A 81 -8.04 -16.56 26.38
CA ASN A 81 -8.86 -15.46 26.87
C ASN A 81 -9.22 -15.60 28.36
N ARG A 82 -9.61 -16.81 28.80
CA ARG A 82 -9.89 -17.09 30.23
C ARG A 82 -8.66 -16.98 31.13
N ASN A 83 -7.46 -17.02 30.56
CA ASN A 83 -6.20 -16.95 31.28
C ASN A 83 -5.49 -15.59 31.15
N GLY A 84 -6.16 -14.56 30.62
CA GLY A 84 -5.61 -13.21 30.49
C GLY A 84 -4.65 -13.03 29.32
N PHE A 85 -4.77 -13.86 28.29
CA PHE A 85 -3.99 -13.79 27.05
C PHE A 85 -4.90 -13.70 25.81
N GLY A 86 -6.11 -13.16 25.96
CA GLY A 86 -6.98 -12.86 24.82
C GLY A 86 -6.45 -11.68 24.01
N LYS A 87 -7.08 -11.41 22.86
CA LYS A 87 -6.68 -10.30 21.97
C LYS A 87 -6.64 -8.95 22.72
N ARG A 88 -7.68 -8.63 23.50
CA ARG A 88 -7.72 -7.40 24.30
C ARG A 88 -6.60 -7.35 25.34
N ASP A 89 -6.28 -8.47 25.98
CA ASP A 89 -5.21 -8.55 26.98
C ASP A 89 -3.83 -8.31 26.36
N ILE A 90 -3.56 -8.92 25.19
CA ILE A 90 -2.30 -8.72 24.46
C ILE A 90 -2.14 -7.27 24.02
N LEU A 91 -3.22 -6.62 23.57
CA LEU A 91 -3.19 -5.18 23.25
C LEU A 91 -2.89 -4.33 24.48
N GLN A 92 -3.55 -4.58 25.61
CA GLN A 92 -3.29 -3.84 26.85
C GLN A 92 -1.85 -4.02 27.34
N LEU A 93 -1.33 -5.25 27.27
CA LEU A 93 0.05 -5.56 27.62
C LEU A 93 1.03 -4.81 26.71
N ALA A 94 0.84 -4.89 25.39
CA ALA A 94 1.69 -4.20 24.43
C ALA A 94 1.68 -2.68 24.66
N ARG A 95 0.50 -2.08 24.92
CA ARG A 95 0.37 -0.64 25.26
C ARG A 95 1.08 -0.28 26.55
N SER A 96 1.07 -1.16 27.56
CA SER A 96 1.83 -0.95 28.79
C SER A 96 3.32 -0.94 28.52
N TRP A 97 3.83 -1.92 27.75
CA TRP A 97 5.24 -2.00 27.39
C TRP A 97 5.70 -0.88 26.45
N ALA A 98 4.81 -0.32 25.64
CA ALA A 98 5.11 0.80 24.75
C ALA A 98 5.48 2.10 25.49
N ARG A 99 5.08 2.23 26.77
CA ARG A 99 5.42 3.38 27.63
C ARG A 99 6.92 3.55 27.85
N ASP A 100 7.69 2.47 27.65
CA ASP A 100 9.14 2.49 27.78
C ASP A 100 9.83 3.09 26.54
N GLY A 101 9.06 3.51 25.52
CA GLY A 101 9.58 4.22 24.34
C GLY A 101 10.15 3.33 23.24
N ASP A 102 10.03 2.01 23.37
CA ASP A 102 10.50 1.04 22.37
C ASP A 102 9.72 1.20 21.05
N ALA A 103 10.42 1.58 19.98
CA ALA A 103 9.81 1.85 18.67
C ALA A 103 9.15 0.62 18.05
N GLU A 104 9.73 -0.57 18.25
CA GLU A 104 9.22 -1.84 17.75
C GLU A 104 7.94 -2.25 18.49
N ILE A 105 7.88 -2.03 19.81
CA ILE A 105 6.65 -2.22 20.58
C ILE A 105 5.56 -1.23 20.15
N ASN A 106 5.90 0.05 19.95
CA ASN A 106 4.94 1.04 19.43
C ASN A 106 4.39 0.58 18.06
N PHE A 107 5.24 0.10 17.16
CA PHE A 107 4.81 -0.46 15.88
C PHE A 107 3.88 -1.66 16.05
N LEU A 108 4.21 -2.58 16.96
CA LEU A 108 3.38 -3.74 17.25
C LEU A 108 2.01 -3.33 17.80
N VAL A 109 1.93 -2.32 18.67
CA VAL A 109 0.65 -1.77 19.14
C VAL A 109 -0.20 -1.27 17.96
N GLY A 110 0.38 -0.51 17.04
CA GLY A 110 -0.30 -0.08 15.82
C GLY A 110 -0.86 -1.26 15.01
N LYS A 111 -0.06 -2.31 14.81
CA LYS A 111 -0.54 -3.53 14.12
C LYS A 111 -1.67 -4.24 14.86
N LEU A 112 -1.66 -4.25 16.18
CA LEU A 112 -2.72 -4.87 16.99
C LEU A 112 -4.06 -4.16 16.77
N TYR A 113 -4.07 -2.82 16.71
CA TYR A 113 -5.26 -2.06 16.35
C TYR A 113 -5.77 -2.44 14.94
N ASN A 114 -4.91 -2.41 13.92
CA ASN A 114 -5.31 -2.78 12.55
C ASN A 114 -5.80 -4.23 12.43
N SER A 115 -5.29 -5.13 13.28
CA SER A 115 -5.65 -6.55 13.35
C SER A 115 -6.91 -6.85 14.20
N GLY A 116 -7.63 -5.83 14.66
CA GLY A 116 -8.89 -6.00 15.39
C GLY A 116 -8.71 -6.54 16.82
N TYR A 117 -7.61 -6.21 17.49
CA TYR A 117 -7.44 -6.54 18.92
C TYR A 117 -8.19 -5.55 19.82
N ALA A 118 -8.68 -4.45 19.24
CA ALA A 118 -9.66 -3.53 19.81
C ALA A 118 -10.95 -3.58 18.99
N ASP A 119 -12.07 -3.39 19.68
CA ASP A 119 -13.39 -3.25 19.07
C ASP A 119 -13.75 -1.77 19.05
N ILE A 120 -13.18 -1.04 18.08
CA ILE A 120 -13.36 0.40 17.89
C ILE A 120 -13.58 0.68 16.41
N LYS A 121 -14.37 1.72 16.09
CA LYS A 121 -14.71 2.10 14.72
C LYS A 121 -13.45 2.52 13.93
N ASP A 122 -12.69 3.47 14.47
CA ASP A 122 -11.59 4.13 13.74
C ASP A 122 -10.21 3.50 14.05
N LYS A 123 -10.12 2.18 13.86
CA LYS A 123 -8.91 1.40 14.21
C LYS A 123 -7.64 1.90 13.50
N ASP A 124 -7.74 2.33 12.25
CA ASP A 124 -6.59 2.75 11.46
C ASP A 124 -6.06 4.13 11.90
N ILE A 125 -6.97 5.04 12.27
CA ILE A 125 -6.62 6.34 12.86
C ILE A 125 -5.92 6.14 14.21
N GLU A 126 -6.41 5.19 15.02
CA GLU A 126 -5.75 4.87 16.29
C GLU A 126 -4.38 4.22 16.06
N ALA A 127 -4.26 3.28 15.12
CA ALA A 127 -2.99 2.65 14.76
C ALA A 127 -1.97 3.67 14.24
N LEU A 128 -2.41 4.65 13.43
CA LEU A 128 -1.56 5.71 12.89
C LEU A 128 -0.87 6.52 14.00
N LYS A 129 -1.52 6.76 15.14
CA LYS A 129 -0.88 7.42 16.29
C LYS A 129 0.36 6.65 16.76
N TRP A 130 0.25 5.32 16.83
CA TRP A 130 1.35 4.43 17.23
C TRP A 130 2.42 4.30 16.14
N PHE A 131 2.02 4.22 14.87
CA PHE A 131 2.97 4.20 13.75
C PHE A 131 3.79 5.49 13.67
N ARG A 132 3.20 6.66 13.94
CA ARG A 132 3.94 7.93 14.00
C ARG A 132 5.03 7.91 15.07
N VAL A 133 4.69 7.43 16.28
CA VAL A 133 5.67 7.32 17.38
C VAL A 133 6.76 6.30 17.04
N ALA A 134 6.39 5.15 16.49
CA ALA A 134 7.35 4.12 16.07
C ALA A 134 8.27 4.60 14.95
N ALA A 135 7.72 5.30 13.94
CA ALA A 135 8.49 5.84 12.81
C ALA A 135 9.49 6.90 13.27
N ALA A 136 9.07 7.79 14.19
CA ALA A 136 9.94 8.77 14.84
C ALA A 136 11.03 8.11 15.71
N GLY A 137 10.70 6.97 16.33
CA GLY A 137 11.63 6.12 17.06
C GLY A 137 12.54 5.26 16.18
N GLY A 138 12.44 5.38 14.85
CA GLY A 138 13.34 4.72 13.89
C GLY A 138 12.83 3.42 13.29
N GLN A 139 11.64 2.93 13.64
CA GLN A 139 11.17 1.62 13.13
C GLN A 139 10.91 1.66 11.60
N PRO A 140 11.65 0.90 10.77
CA PRO A 140 11.58 1.01 9.32
C PRO A 140 10.20 0.66 8.75
N GLU A 141 9.55 -0.40 9.23
CA GLU A 141 8.22 -0.78 8.75
C GLU A 141 7.16 0.28 9.12
N ALA A 142 7.33 0.98 10.24
CA ALA A 142 6.44 2.08 10.62
C ALA A 142 6.67 3.32 9.74
N GLN A 143 7.92 3.60 9.37
CA GLN A 143 8.28 4.66 8.43
C GLN A 143 7.70 4.37 7.03
N ASN A 144 7.82 3.13 6.56
CA ASN A 144 7.21 2.67 5.31
C ASN A 144 5.69 2.83 5.31
N ILE A 145 5.01 2.40 6.37
CA ILE A 145 3.56 2.63 6.53
C ILE A 145 3.22 4.12 6.51
N LEU A 146 3.98 4.95 7.24
CA LEU A 146 3.72 6.38 7.27
C LEU A 146 3.94 7.03 5.90
N ALA A 147 4.93 6.57 5.15
CA ALA A 147 5.17 6.98 3.77
C ALA A 147 3.98 6.64 2.86
N MET A 148 3.49 5.40 2.93
CA MET A 148 2.29 4.95 2.20
C MET A 148 1.05 5.76 2.57
N VAL A 149 0.86 6.09 3.85
CA VAL A 149 -0.25 6.94 4.31
C VAL A 149 -0.21 8.33 3.68
N TYR A 150 0.98 8.94 3.59
CA TYR A 150 1.17 10.21 2.89
C TYR A 150 1.12 10.07 1.36
N ASP A 151 1.48 8.93 0.80
CA ASP A 151 1.40 8.70 -0.64
C ASP A 151 -0.07 8.56 -1.08
N GLU A 152 -0.83 7.74 -0.39
CA GLU A 152 -2.21 7.43 -0.78
C GLU A 152 -3.25 8.37 -0.17
N GLY A 153 -2.88 9.15 0.86
CA GLY A 153 -3.82 10.00 1.59
C GLY A 153 -4.83 9.18 2.39
N LEU A 154 -4.32 8.28 3.23
CA LEU A 154 -5.12 7.32 4.00
C LEU A 154 -5.32 7.75 5.46
N TRP A 155 -6.27 7.09 6.12
CA TRP A 155 -6.45 7.14 7.59
C TRP A 155 -6.58 8.56 8.14
N GLY A 156 -7.30 9.42 7.41
CA GLY A 156 -7.52 10.82 7.79
C GLY A 156 -6.29 11.72 7.60
N VAL A 157 -5.30 11.28 6.83
CA VAL A 157 -4.13 12.08 6.44
C VAL A 157 -4.23 12.41 4.96
N GLU A 158 -3.88 13.64 4.61
CA GLU A 158 -3.87 14.06 3.22
C GLU A 158 -2.62 13.55 2.51
N ALA A 159 -2.78 13.33 1.21
CA ALA A 159 -1.67 12.94 0.36
C ALA A 159 -0.63 14.07 0.28
N ASP A 160 0.64 13.75 0.55
CA ASP A 160 1.78 14.68 0.57
C ASP A 160 3.03 13.96 0.03
N GLY A 161 3.35 14.23 -1.23
CA GLY A 161 4.48 13.61 -1.93
C GLY A 161 5.84 13.85 -1.25
N PRO A 162 6.20 15.09 -0.88
CA PRO A 162 7.41 15.36 -0.11
C PRO A 162 7.51 14.59 1.21
N GLN A 163 6.42 14.48 1.99
CA GLN A 163 6.41 13.68 3.21
C GLN A 163 6.56 12.19 2.91
N ALA A 164 5.84 11.67 1.91
CA ALA A 164 5.95 10.28 1.48
C ALA A 164 7.39 9.93 1.11
N ILE A 165 8.04 10.74 0.27
CA ILE A 165 9.44 10.57 -0.13
C ILE A 165 10.36 10.54 1.10
N ALA A 166 10.24 11.52 1.99
CA ALA A 166 11.10 11.61 3.16
C ALA A 166 10.99 10.40 4.08
N TRP A 167 9.79 9.80 4.22
CA TRP A 167 9.60 8.60 5.02
C TRP A 167 10.03 7.32 4.31
N TYR A 168 9.73 7.18 3.01
CA TYR A 168 10.23 6.04 2.23
C TYR A 168 11.76 6.01 2.19
N GLU A 169 12.42 7.17 2.00
CA GLU A 169 13.88 7.26 2.01
C GLU A 169 14.48 6.80 3.35
N ARG A 170 13.89 7.18 4.48
CA ARG A 170 14.35 6.74 5.81
C ARG A 170 14.20 5.24 6.01
N ALA A 171 13.06 4.66 5.60
CA ALA A 171 12.84 3.22 5.69
C ALA A 171 13.79 2.44 4.76
N ALA A 172 13.94 2.90 3.52
CA ALA A 172 14.83 2.31 2.53
C ALA A 172 16.32 2.35 2.96
N GLN A 173 16.77 3.42 3.61
CA GLN A 173 18.13 3.52 4.16
C GLN A 173 18.41 2.47 5.25
N GLN A 174 17.36 1.96 5.90
CA GLN A 174 17.44 0.90 6.91
C GLN A 174 17.23 -0.51 6.32
N GLY A 175 17.10 -0.62 5.00
CA GLY A 175 16.94 -1.91 4.32
C GLY A 175 15.49 -2.38 4.16
N ASP A 176 14.50 -1.50 4.31
CA ASP A 176 13.12 -1.84 3.92
C ASP A 176 12.98 -1.81 2.39
N ASP A 177 12.98 -2.99 1.77
CA ASP A 177 12.87 -3.15 0.33
C ASP A 177 11.50 -2.77 -0.24
N GLU A 178 10.43 -2.90 0.54
CA GLU A 178 9.10 -2.44 0.13
C GLU A 178 9.06 -0.90 0.09
N ALA A 179 9.75 -0.23 1.00
CA ALA A 179 9.90 1.22 0.96
C ALA A 179 10.70 1.70 -0.26
N LEU A 180 11.69 0.92 -0.73
CA LEU A 180 12.39 1.21 -2.00
C LEU A 180 11.43 1.17 -3.19
N VAL A 181 10.56 0.16 -3.24
CA VAL A 181 9.52 0.05 -4.29
C VAL A 181 8.54 1.21 -4.20
N GLY A 182 8.08 1.56 -3.00
CA GLY A 182 7.18 2.70 -2.78
C GLY A 182 7.80 4.02 -3.24
N LEU A 183 9.06 4.29 -2.88
CA LEU A 183 9.79 5.48 -3.34
C LEU A 183 9.90 5.54 -4.87
N ALA A 184 10.22 4.41 -5.49
CA ALA A 184 10.30 4.31 -6.94
C ALA A 184 8.94 4.57 -7.59
N ALA A 185 7.85 4.03 -7.02
CA ALA A 185 6.49 4.23 -7.50
C ALA A 185 6.02 5.69 -7.40
N VAL A 186 6.44 6.43 -6.36
CA VAL A 186 6.17 7.88 -6.25
C VAL A 186 6.80 8.64 -7.42
N TYR A 187 8.08 8.38 -7.73
CA TYR A 187 8.76 8.99 -8.87
C TYR A 187 8.26 8.48 -10.23
N TYR A 188 7.80 7.24 -10.30
CA TYR A 188 7.28 6.65 -11.52
C TYR A 188 5.89 7.20 -11.88
N SER A 189 4.98 7.25 -10.92
CA SER A 189 3.59 7.67 -11.16
C SER A 189 3.48 9.16 -11.48
N GLY A 190 4.30 10.00 -10.84
CA GLY A 190 4.23 11.44 -11.01
C GLY A 190 2.90 12.05 -10.53
N ARG A 191 2.17 11.36 -9.63
CA ARG A 191 0.86 11.83 -9.13
C ARG A 191 1.02 13.00 -8.15
N LEU A 192 1.83 12.82 -7.10
CA LEU A 192 2.02 13.84 -6.05
C LEU A 192 3.28 14.69 -6.25
N VAL A 193 4.21 14.21 -7.06
CA VAL A 193 5.45 14.90 -7.43
C VAL A 193 5.61 14.83 -8.94
N ARG A 194 6.58 15.57 -9.52
CA ARG A 194 6.91 15.36 -10.93
C ARG A 194 7.55 13.98 -11.11
N ALA A 195 7.15 13.28 -12.16
CA ALA A 195 7.74 12.01 -12.56
C ALA A 195 9.24 12.18 -12.83
N ASP A 196 10.03 11.26 -12.29
CA ASP A 196 11.48 11.14 -12.51
C ASP A 196 11.80 9.66 -12.77
N TYR A 197 11.65 9.26 -14.02
CA TYR A 197 11.86 7.88 -14.44
C TYR A 197 13.31 7.41 -14.28
N ALA A 198 14.29 8.33 -14.32
CA ALA A 198 15.68 7.96 -14.09
C ALA A 198 15.88 7.47 -12.65
N ARG A 199 15.33 8.21 -11.68
CA ARG A 199 15.33 7.79 -10.27
C ARG A 199 14.49 6.54 -10.06
N ALA A 200 13.28 6.50 -10.63
CA ALA A 200 12.41 5.34 -10.52
C ALA A 200 13.09 4.06 -11.02
N LEU A 201 13.70 4.10 -12.21
CA LEU A 201 14.45 2.98 -12.77
C LEU A 201 15.55 2.51 -11.81
N SER A 202 16.40 3.43 -11.35
CA SER A 202 17.51 3.09 -10.45
C SER A 202 17.02 2.44 -9.14
N LEU A 203 15.91 2.93 -8.58
CA LEU A 203 15.33 2.38 -7.36
C LEU A 203 14.67 1.02 -7.60
N PHE A 204 13.94 0.85 -8.70
CA PHE A 204 13.36 -0.45 -9.07
C PHE A 204 14.44 -1.50 -9.37
N GLU A 205 15.51 -1.16 -10.08
CA GLU A 205 16.64 -2.07 -10.32
C GLU A 205 17.29 -2.52 -9.01
N ARG A 206 17.44 -1.60 -8.05
CA ARG A 206 17.94 -1.92 -6.71
C ARG A 206 16.99 -2.85 -5.95
N ALA A 207 15.69 -2.54 -5.92
CA ALA A 207 14.69 -3.36 -5.23
C ALA A 207 14.56 -4.76 -5.86
N TYR A 208 14.61 -4.84 -7.20
CA TYR A 208 14.62 -6.09 -7.95
C TYR A 208 15.86 -6.94 -7.62
N LYS A 209 17.04 -6.33 -7.55
CA LYS A 209 18.28 -7.02 -7.12
C LYS A 209 18.18 -7.56 -5.68
N ASN A 210 17.39 -6.91 -4.83
CA ASN A 210 17.09 -7.38 -3.47
C ASN A 210 16.00 -8.46 -3.42
N GLY A 211 15.44 -8.87 -4.57
CA GLY A 211 14.47 -9.96 -4.70
C GLY A 211 13.01 -9.51 -4.76
N SER A 212 12.73 -8.20 -4.92
CA SER A 212 11.35 -7.72 -5.04
C SER A 212 10.76 -8.01 -6.43
N MET A 213 9.82 -8.97 -6.49
CA MET A 213 9.05 -9.25 -7.71
C MET A 213 8.13 -8.08 -8.10
N ARG A 214 7.73 -7.23 -7.13
CA ARG A 214 6.96 -6.00 -7.44
C ARG A 214 7.78 -5.05 -8.30
N ALA A 215 9.07 -4.93 -8.03
CA ALA A 215 9.98 -4.11 -8.83
C ALA A 215 10.14 -4.68 -10.25
N ALA A 216 10.17 -6.00 -10.44
CA ALA A 216 10.20 -6.63 -11.76
C ALA A 216 9.01 -6.16 -12.62
N THR A 217 7.79 -6.17 -12.08
CA THR A 217 6.59 -5.69 -12.81
C THR A 217 6.75 -4.25 -13.32
N TYR A 218 7.29 -3.34 -12.50
CA TYR A 218 7.54 -1.96 -12.94
C TYR A 218 8.67 -1.86 -13.97
N LEU A 219 9.76 -2.61 -13.82
CA LEU A 219 10.82 -2.66 -14.83
C LEU A 219 10.28 -3.17 -16.17
N GLY A 220 9.44 -4.22 -16.14
CA GLY A 220 8.72 -4.72 -17.31
C GLY A 220 7.94 -3.62 -18.02
N GLN A 221 7.19 -2.81 -17.26
CA GLN A 221 6.44 -1.68 -17.81
C GLN A 221 7.35 -0.59 -18.38
N MET A 222 8.44 -0.25 -17.70
CA MET A 222 9.36 0.80 -18.17
C MET A 222 9.99 0.42 -19.52
N TYR A 223 10.40 -0.84 -19.68
CA TYR A 223 10.89 -1.36 -20.97
C TYR A 223 9.78 -1.56 -22.00
N TYR A 224 8.54 -1.85 -21.60
CA TYR A 224 7.39 -1.93 -22.51
C TYR A 224 7.05 -0.57 -23.14
N SER A 225 6.98 0.47 -22.29
CA SER A 225 6.53 1.80 -22.70
C SER A 225 7.66 2.72 -23.13
N GLY A 226 8.91 2.38 -22.85
CA GLY A 226 10.08 3.19 -23.18
C GLY A 226 10.22 4.43 -22.29
N GLN A 227 9.94 4.30 -21.00
CA GLN A 227 10.02 5.39 -20.04
C GLN A 227 11.47 5.54 -19.56
N TYR A 228 12.15 6.58 -20.04
CA TYR A 228 13.60 6.86 -19.85
C TYR A 228 14.56 5.85 -20.50
N VAL A 229 14.18 4.57 -20.59
CA VAL A 229 14.85 3.55 -21.38
C VAL A 229 14.24 3.42 -22.77
N GLY A 230 14.99 2.88 -23.73
CA GLY A 230 14.40 2.48 -25.02
C GLY A 230 13.43 1.32 -24.84
N VAL A 231 12.41 1.25 -25.71
CA VAL A 231 11.50 0.10 -25.74
C VAL A 231 12.30 -1.17 -26.02
N ASP A 232 12.14 -2.17 -25.15
CA ASP A 232 12.76 -3.48 -25.26
C ASP A 232 11.72 -4.53 -24.85
N CYS A 233 10.95 -5.01 -25.82
CA CYS A 233 9.85 -5.92 -25.55
C CYS A 233 10.32 -7.28 -25.00
N ASP A 234 11.54 -7.71 -25.32
CA ASP A 234 12.06 -8.99 -24.84
C ASP A 234 12.47 -8.87 -23.37
N LYS A 235 13.14 -7.77 -22.97
CA LYS A 235 13.36 -7.47 -21.54
C LYS A 235 12.07 -7.24 -20.79
N ALA A 236 11.11 -6.54 -21.39
CA ALA A 236 9.81 -6.33 -20.79
C ALA A 236 9.12 -7.66 -20.47
N GLY A 237 9.13 -8.61 -21.43
CA GLY A 237 8.62 -9.96 -21.24
C GLY A 237 9.35 -10.75 -20.16
N HIS A 238 10.68 -10.68 -20.12
CA HIS A 238 11.48 -11.33 -19.09
C HIS A 238 11.09 -10.88 -17.68
N TYR A 239 11.05 -9.56 -17.43
CA TYR A 239 10.64 -9.04 -16.13
C TYR A 239 9.17 -9.35 -15.81
N TYR A 240 8.30 -9.40 -16.81
CA TYR A 240 6.90 -9.76 -16.64
C TYR A 240 6.73 -11.22 -16.18
N GLU A 241 7.52 -12.15 -16.75
CA GLU A 241 7.56 -13.56 -16.31
C GLU A 241 8.06 -13.71 -14.88
N GLU A 242 9.10 -12.97 -14.50
CA GLU A 242 9.61 -12.97 -13.13
C GLU A 242 8.62 -12.37 -12.13
N GLY A 243 7.77 -11.44 -12.59
CA GLY A 243 6.61 -10.96 -11.85
C GLY A 243 5.48 -11.99 -11.75
N GLY A 244 5.58 -13.15 -12.39
CA GLY A 244 4.56 -14.22 -12.39
C GLY A 244 3.57 -14.18 -13.55
N GLY A 245 3.79 -13.31 -14.55
CA GLY A 245 3.01 -13.24 -15.78
C GLY A 245 3.44 -14.23 -16.85
N SER A 246 2.71 -14.26 -17.98
CA SER A 246 3.08 -15.01 -19.19
C SER A 246 3.59 -14.05 -20.26
N ALA A 247 4.84 -14.18 -20.72
CA ALA A 247 5.42 -13.21 -21.66
C ALA A 247 4.74 -13.19 -23.04
N ASP A 248 4.22 -14.31 -23.54
CA ASP A 248 3.86 -14.41 -24.96
C ASP A 248 2.87 -13.32 -25.43
N ASP A 249 1.76 -13.16 -24.72
CA ASP A 249 0.76 -12.13 -25.03
C ASP A 249 1.29 -10.72 -24.74
N PHE A 250 2.04 -10.57 -23.65
CA PHE A 250 2.61 -9.30 -23.23
C PHE A 250 3.63 -8.75 -24.24
N VAL A 251 4.54 -9.59 -24.73
CA VAL A 251 5.54 -9.24 -25.74
C VAL A 251 4.88 -8.96 -27.10
N ARG A 252 3.85 -9.74 -27.47
CA ARG A 252 3.06 -9.47 -28.68
C ARG A 252 2.41 -8.09 -28.64
N ALA A 253 1.76 -7.76 -27.52
CA ALA A 253 1.15 -6.45 -27.29
C ALA A 253 2.20 -5.34 -27.31
N CYS A 254 3.34 -5.52 -26.63
CA CYS A 254 4.45 -4.56 -26.63
C CYS A 254 4.90 -4.21 -28.05
N ARG A 255 5.14 -5.21 -28.89
CA ARG A 255 5.58 -5.01 -30.28
C ARG A 255 4.51 -4.33 -31.13
N GLN A 256 3.23 -4.58 -30.85
CA GLN A 256 2.13 -3.88 -31.52
C GLN A 256 2.08 -2.41 -31.12
N ASP A 257 2.16 -2.14 -29.83
CA ASP A 257 2.19 -0.79 -29.26
C ASP A 257 3.39 0.00 -29.75
N GLU A 258 4.58 -0.62 -29.80
CA GLU A 258 5.78 0.00 -30.34
C GLU A 258 5.58 0.45 -31.81
N ARG A 259 4.96 -0.39 -32.65
CA ARG A 259 4.64 -0.03 -34.04
C ARG A 259 3.65 1.13 -34.09
N GLU A 260 2.67 1.16 -33.21
CA GLU A 260 1.65 2.21 -33.20
C GLU A 260 2.21 3.57 -32.74
N ARG A 261 3.06 3.59 -31.71
CA ARG A 261 3.80 4.80 -31.31
C ARG A 261 4.66 5.34 -32.45
N LYS A 262 5.31 4.46 -33.23
CA LYS A 262 6.13 4.87 -34.38
C LYS A 262 5.31 5.50 -35.51
N LYS A 263 4.07 5.04 -35.74
CA LYS A 263 3.18 5.63 -36.77
C LYS A 263 2.68 7.02 -36.38
N THR A 264 2.34 7.23 -35.11
CA THR A 264 1.61 8.41 -34.64
C THR A 264 2.47 9.38 -33.82
N GLY A 265 3.77 9.08 -33.63
CA GLY A 265 4.64 9.78 -32.67
C GLY A 265 4.95 11.25 -32.99
N ALA A 266 4.81 11.67 -34.25
CA ALA A 266 5.06 13.06 -34.66
C ALA A 266 3.87 14.00 -34.36
N GLU A 267 2.67 13.45 -34.23
CA GLU A 267 1.47 14.25 -33.97
C GLU A 267 1.35 14.51 -32.46
N LEU A 268 0.60 15.53 -32.04
CA LEU A 268 0.23 15.67 -30.63
C LEU A 268 -1.02 14.83 -30.33
N PRO A 269 -1.18 14.28 -29.11
CA PRO A 269 -2.42 13.62 -28.72
C PRO A 269 -3.54 14.63 -28.55
N VAL A 270 -4.79 14.20 -28.67
CA VAL A 270 -5.95 14.90 -28.11
C VAL A 270 -6.19 14.35 -26.71
N LEU A 271 -6.35 15.26 -25.76
CA LEU A 271 -6.70 14.98 -24.37
C LEU A 271 -8.13 15.43 -24.11
N THR A 272 -8.91 14.58 -23.47
CA THR A 272 -10.29 14.90 -23.09
C THR A 272 -10.39 14.84 -21.58
N LEU A 273 -10.67 15.98 -20.94
CA LEU A 273 -10.93 16.06 -19.51
C LEU A 273 -12.43 16.07 -19.28
N ARG A 274 -12.91 15.19 -18.41
CA ARG A 274 -14.32 15.17 -18.01
C ARG A 274 -14.47 14.98 -16.51
N HIS A 275 -15.51 15.58 -15.97
CA HIS A 275 -16.04 15.21 -14.67
C HIS A 275 -16.96 14.00 -14.87
N GLU A 276 -16.71 12.91 -14.15
CA GLU A 276 -17.44 11.65 -14.32
C GLU A 276 -18.50 11.46 -13.23
N SER A 277 -18.15 11.77 -11.97
CA SER A 277 -19.03 11.58 -10.83
C SER A 277 -18.57 12.39 -9.62
N ASN A 278 -19.45 12.51 -8.62
CA ASN A 278 -19.12 12.99 -7.29
C ASN A 278 -19.31 11.85 -6.28
N PHE A 279 -18.30 11.65 -5.45
CA PHE A 279 -18.42 10.79 -4.29
C PHE A 279 -18.76 11.67 -3.08
N ILE A 280 -19.89 11.34 -2.46
CA ILE A 280 -20.35 11.96 -1.22
C ILE A 280 -20.32 10.88 -0.15
N GLY A 281 -19.75 11.23 0.99
CA GLY A 281 -19.57 10.38 2.14
C GLY A 281 -20.87 9.77 2.63
N ASP A 282 -20.75 8.60 3.26
CA ASP A 282 -21.88 7.84 3.78
C ASP A 282 -22.03 8.00 5.31
N GLU A 283 -22.86 7.17 5.94
CA GLU A 283 -23.04 7.18 7.40
C GLU A 283 -21.73 6.90 8.17
N THR A 284 -20.76 6.25 7.52
CA THR A 284 -19.50 5.86 8.13
C THR A 284 -18.45 6.97 8.03
N ASP A 285 -18.41 7.71 6.93
CA ASP A 285 -17.57 8.89 6.72
C ASP A 285 -18.34 10.02 6.00
N PRO A 286 -19.20 10.78 6.71
CA PRO A 286 -20.08 11.77 6.10
C PRO A 286 -19.35 13.01 5.56
N TYR A 287 -18.04 13.10 5.78
CA TYR A 287 -17.19 14.21 5.34
C TYR A 287 -16.33 13.86 4.13
N GLU A 288 -16.40 12.62 3.63
CA GLU A 288 -15.71 12.23 2.41
C GLU A 288 -16.38 12.90 1.21
N CYS A 289 -15.74 13.90 0.63
CA CYS A 289 -16.23 14.53 -0.57
C CYS A 289 -15.14 14.52 -1.62
N LYS A 290 -15.34 13.77 -2.70
CA LYS A 290 -14.36 13.64 -3.77
C LYS A 290 -15.01 13.89 -5.12
N ILE A 291 -14.48 14.85 -5.87
CA ILE A 291 -14.90 15.11 -7.24
C ILE A 291 -14.06 14.22 -8.16
N HIS A 292 -14.72 13.38 -8.95
CA HIS A 292 -14.04 12.45 -9.86
C HIS A 292 -13.84 13.08 -11.22
N PHE A 293 -12.58 13.29 -11.58
CA PHE A 293 -12.17 13.67 -12.92
C PHE A 293 -11.54 12.49 -13.65
N VAL A 294 -11.80 12.39 -14.94
CA VAL A 294 -11.17 11.43 -15.84
C VAL A 294 -10.50 12.23 -16.94
N VAL A 295 -9.26 11.87 -17.25
CA VAL A 295 -8.60 12.32 -18.48
C VAL A 295 -8.36 11.14 -19.39
N ALA A 296 -8.66 11.29 -20.66
CA ALA A 296 -8.37 10.30 -21.70
C ALA A 296 -7.48 10.90 -22.78
N THR A 297 -6.67 10.05 -23.42
CA THR A 297 -5.95 10.38 -24.65
C THR A 297 -6.47 9.53 -25.80
N ASN A 298 -6.54 10.11 -26.99
CA ASN A 298 -7.00 9.42 -28.19
C ASN A 298 -5.94 8.50 -28.83
N LYS A 299 -4.71 8.47 -28.30
CA LYS A 299 -3.62 7.71 -28.91
C LYS A 299 -2.60 7.24 -27.91
N LEU A 300 -1.82 6.26 -28.35
CA LEU A 300 -0.68 5.75 -27.64
C LEU A 300 0.51 6.72 -27.75
N GLY A 301 1.09 7.07 -26.61
CA GLY A 301 2.15 8.06 -26.51
C GLY A 301 2.17 8.62 -25.09
N GLU A 302 3.37 8.72 -24.52
CA GLU A 302 3.51 9.19 -23.15
C GLU A 302 3.01 10.63 -22.99
N VAL A 303 2.11 10.82 -22.04
CA VAL A 303 1.71 12.12 -21.51
C VAL A 303 1.98 12.10 -20.00
N ALA A 304 3.18 12.55 -19.63
CA ALA A 304 3.65 12.57 -18.25
C ALA A 304 3.45 13.93 -17.59
N ASN A 305 3.50 14.00 -16.26
CA ASN A 305 3.41 15.26 -15.50
C ASN A 305 2.18 16.12 -15.86
N LEU A 306 1.05 15.49 -16.19
CA LEU A 306 -0.17 16.20 -16.56
C LEU A 306 -0.71 16.96 -15.35
N ARG A 307 -0.79 18.29 -15.47
CA ARG A 307 -1.31 19.21 -14.46
C ARG A 307 -2.37 20.10 -15.11
N VAL A 308 -3.58 20.05 -14.60
CA VAL A 308 -4.70 20.88 -15.06
C VAL A 308 -5.20 21.72 -13.90
N VAL A 309 -5.07 23.04 -14.01
CA VAL A 309 -5.64 23.99 -13.06
C VAL A 309 -7.08 24.25 -13.46
N VAL A 310 -8.02 23.91 -12.59
CA VAL A 310 -9.45 24.13 -12.77
C VAL A 310 -9.98 25.13 -11.76
N GLU A 311 -10.80 26.05 -12.22
CA GLU A 311 -11.61 26.93 -11.38
C GLU A 311 -12.99 26.27 -11.25
N LEU A 312 -13.26 25.69 -10.08
CA LEU A 312 -14.56 25.12 -9.73
C LEU A 312 -15.50 26.25 -9.30
N LYS A 313 -16.78 26.14 -9.60
CA LYS A 313 -17.82 27.07 -9.15
C LYS A 313 -19.01 26.30 -8.59
N ASN A 314 -19.43 26.63 -7.37
CA ASN A 314 -20.62 26.04 -6.76
C ASN A 314 -21.91 26.79 -7.13
N ASP A 315 -23.05 26.25 -6.71
CA ASP A 315 -24.39 26.80 -6.97
C ASP A 315 -24.59 28.22 -6.40
N ALA A 316 -23.90 28.54 -5.30
CA ALA A 316 -23.89 29.88 -4.70
C ALA A 316 -22.98 30.88 -5.46
N GLY A 317 -22.25 30.43 -6.48
CA GLY A 317 -21.34 31.23 -7.27
C GLY A 317 -19.95 31.45 -6.65
N THR A 318 -19.65 30.79 -5.53
CA THR A 318 -18.31 30.77 -4.94
C THR A 318 -17.38 29.96 -5.82
N THR A 319 -16.15 30.42 -5.99
CA THR A 319 -15.14 29.75 -6.82
C THR A 319 -14.00 29.20 -5.97
N SER A 320 -13.40 28.11 -6.43
CA SER A 320 -12.24 27.48 -5.81
C SER A 320 -11.30 26.98 -6.90
N GLU A 321 -10.03 27.37 -6.83
CA GLU A 321 -9.01 26.92 -7.78
C GLU A 321 -8.36 25.63 -7.26
N GLN A 322 -8.28 24.62 -8.11
CA GLN A 322 -7.76 23.31 -7.79
C GLN A 322 -6.80 22.86 -8.89
N THR A 323 -5.74 22.16 -8.50
CA THR A 323 -4.80 21.56 -9.46
C THR A 323 -5.06 20.06 -9.52
N LEU A 324 -5.53 19.59 -10.67
CA LEU A 324 -5.66 18.18 -10.98
C LEU A 324 -4.30 17.64 -11.44
N ALA A 325 -3.74 16.70 -10.68
CA ALA A 325 -2.49 16.04 -11.00
C ALA A 325 -2.75 14.59 -11.39
N PHE A 326 -2.65 14.31 -12.69
CA PHE A 326 -2.87 12.96 -13.20
C PHE A 326 -1.53 12.20 -13.25
N PRO A 327 -1.55 10.89 -12.98
CA PRO A 327 -0.47 10.00 -13.36
C PRO A 327 -0.21 10.03 -14.86
N THR A 328 0.92 9.46 -15.27
CA THR A 328 1.24 9.33 -16.70
C THR A 328 0.22 8.45 -17.43
N ILE A 329 -0.23 8.93 -18.60
CA ILE A 329 -1.22 8.23 -19.44
C ILE A 329 -0.66 7.88 -20.83
N GLY A 330 -1.39 7.04 -21.56
CA GLY A 330 -1.07 6.72 -22.96
C GLY A 330 0.09 5.72 -23.12
N LEU A 331 0.31 4.89 -22.11
CA LEU A 331 1.50 4.05 -22.01
C LEU A 331 1.37 2.69 -22.67
N THR A 332 0.18 2.09 -22.78
CA THR A 332 -0.02 0.74 -23.34
C THR A 332 -1.45 0.57 -23.84
N THR A 333 -1.73 -0.34 -24.78
CA THR A 333 -3.12 -0.70 -25.13
C THR A 333 -3.68 -1.85 -24.29
N LEU A 334 -2.89 -2.42 -23.38
CA LEU A 334 -3.35 -3.49 -22.49
C LEU A 334 -4.35 -2.94 -21.48
N ASP A 335 -5.62 -3.32 -21.64
CA ASP A 335 -6.65 -3.11 -20.63
C ASP A 335 -6.53 -4.19 -19.55
N GLY A 336 -5.95 -3.84 -18.41
CA GLY A 336 -5.89 -4.75 -17.26
C GLY A 336 -4.68 -4.51 -16.39
N GLY A 337 -4.83 -4.81 -15.10
CA GLY A 337 -3.72 -4.68 -14.18
C GLY A 337 -2.74 -5.84 -14.25
N MET A 338 -1.43 -5.57 -14.31
CA MET A 338 -0.44 -6.62 -14.10
C MET A 338 -0.45 -6.97 -12.60
N ASN A 339 -0.84 -8.21 -12.26
CA ASN A 339 -0.83 -8.71 -10.89
C ASN A 339 -1.62 -7.85 -9.87
N GLY A 340 -2.76 -7.29 -10.29
CA GLY A 340 -3.61 -6.45 -9.44
C GLY A 340 -3.26 -4.96 -9.43
N GLN A 341 -2.30 -4.51 -10.25
CA GLN A 341 -1.98 -3.09 -10.47
C GLN A 341 -2.51 -2.66 -11.84
N THR A 342 -3.62 -1.90 -11.92
CA THR A 342 -4.13 -1.33 -13.17
C THR A 342 -3.14 -0.33 -13.77
N PHE A 343 -2.67 -0.60 -14.99
CA PHE A 343 -1.95 0.38 -15.80
C PHE A 343 -2.95 0.94 -16.82
N GLY A 344 -3.25 2.24 -16.76
CA GLY A 344 -4.24 2.86 -17.64
C GLY A 344 -3.83 2.76 -19.09
N SER A 345 -4.70 2.18 -19.92
CA SER A 345 -4.43 1.98 -21.35
C SER A 345 -4.37 3.33 -22.08
N LEU A 346 -5.40 4.15 -21.90
CA LEU A 346 -5.51 5.47 -22.53
C LEU A 346 -6.28 6.48 -21.67
N GLN A 347 -6.60 6.15 -20.42
CA GLN A 347 -7.30 7.03 -19.51
C GLN A 347 -6.79 6.88 -18.08
N GLU A 348 -6.90 7.95 -17.30
CA GLU A 348 -6.65 7.95 -15.86
C GLU A 348 -7.74 8.67 -15.10
N SER A 349 -7.96 8.20 -13.88
CA SER A 349 -8.94 8.73 -12.95
C SER A 349 -8.24 9.45 -11.80
N LEU A 350 -8.84 10.57 -11.37
CA LEU A 350 -8.42 11.32 -10.20
C LEU A 350 -9.63 11.63 -9.33
N LEU A 351 -9.55 11.24 -8.07
CA LEU A 351 -10.48 11.67 -7.03
C LEU A 351 -9.90 12.88 -6.32
N LEU A 352 -10.49 14.05 -6.52
CA LEU A 352 -10.09 15.30 -5.89
C LEU A 352 -10.84 15.48 -4.56
N PRO A 353 -10.20 15.31 -3.39
CA PRO A 353 -10.84 15.55 -2.11
C PRO A 353 -11.14 17.04 -1.91
N MET A 354 -12.36 17.36 -1.54
CA MET A 354 -12.82 18.72 -1.28
C MET A 354 -12.96 18.97 0.22
N ARG A 355 -12.29 20.03 0.70
CA ARG A 355 -12.38 20.45 2.11
C ARG A 355 -13.59 21.33 2.41
N GLN A 356 -14.17 21.95 1.38
CA GLN A 356 -15.32 22.82 1.50
C GLN A 356 -16.56 22.05 1.06
N SER A 357 -17.46 21.78 2.02
CA SER A 357 -18.71 21.03 1.79
C SER A 357 -19.57 21.62 0.68
N ASP A 358 -19.47 22.92 0.44
CA ASP A 358 -20.28 23.64 -0.54
C ASP A 358 -19.88 23.30 -1.99
N PHE A 359 -18.80 22.55 -2.20
CA PHE A 359 -18.41 22.00 -3.50
C PHE A 359 -18.76 20.51 -3.65
N CYS A 360 -19.58 19.96 -2.74
CA CYS A 360 -19.93 18.54 -2.69
C CYS A 360 -21.35 18.25 -3.16
N GLN A 361 -22.23 19.25 -3.02
CA GLN A 361 -23.63 19.16 -3.42
C GLN A 361 -23.87 20.20 -4.51
N PHE A 362 -23.87 19.72 -5.75
CA PHE A 362 -24.17 20.50 -6.95
C PHE A 362 -25.03 19.64 -7.88
N SER A 363 -25.92 20.28 -8.64
CA SER A 363 -26.74 19.60 -9.65
C SER A 363 -25.94 19.24 -10.90
N GLU A 364 -25.08 20.15 -11.35
CA GLU A 364 -24.02 19.92 -12.35
C GLU A 364 -22.76 20.68 -11.92
N LEU A 365 -21.58 20.04 -12.04
CA LEU A 365 -20.32 20.71 -11.69
C LEU A 365 -19.96 21.73 -12.76
N ALA A 366 -20.04 23.02 -12.42
CA ALA A 366 -19.47 24.07 -13.26
C ALA A 366 -17.96 24.20 -12.97
N TYR A 367 -17.13 23.96 -13.98
CA TYR A 367 -15.69 24.22 -13.90
C TYR A 367 -15.14 24.83 -15.19
N ARG A 368 -14.02 25.54 -15.05
CA ARG A 368 -13.27 26.12 -16.18
C ARG A 368 -11.79 25.77 -16.05
N VAL A 369 -11.18 25.28 -17.13
CA VAL A 369 -9.72 25.09 -17.18
C VAL A 369 -9.03 26.45 -17.31
N LYS A 370 -8.10 26.74 -16.40
CA LYS A 370 -7.34 27.99 -16.30
C LYS A 370 -5.95 27.86 -16.91
N ALA A 371 -5.32 26.72 -16.69
CA ALA A 371 -4.01 26.37 -17.22
C ALA A 371 -3.93 24.85 -17.32
N ALA A 372 -3.18 24.36 -18.29
CA ALA A 372 -2.96 22.92 -18.45
C ALA A 372 -1.59 22.67 -19.07
N THR A 373 -0.79 21.83 -18.42
CA THR A 373 0.58 21.50 -18.85
C THR A 373 0.82 20.00 -18.76
N ALA A 374 1.63 19.47 -19.66
CA ALA A 374 2.14 18.10 -19.58
C ALA A 374 3.52 18.00 -20.24
N THR A 375 4.23 16.92 -19.97
CA THR A 375 5.41 16.50 -20.73
C THR A 375 4.97 15.51 -21.81
N ILE A 376 5.11 15.89 -23.08
CA ILE A 376 4.76 15.07 -24.24
C ILE A 376 6.01 14.97 -25.12
N ASN A 377 6.39 13.75 -25.51
CA ASN A 377 7.61 13.52 -26.28
C ASN A 377 8.89 14.17 -25.66
N GLY A 378 8.97 14.17 -24.33
CA GLY A 378 10.09 14.77 -23.59
C GLY A 378 10.10 16.31 -23.52
N GLN A 379 9.06 16.98 -24.03
CA GLN A 379 8.94 18.44 -24.00
C GLN A 379 7.75 18.90 -23.15
N GLU A 380 7.98 19.92 -22.33
CA GLU A 380 6.91 20.58 -21.60
C GLU A 380 6.02 21.37 -22.57
N THR A 381 4.73 21.06 -22.53
CA THR A 381 3.74 21.54 -23.50
C THR A 381 2.59 22.23 -22.77
N ASP A 382 2.25 23.44 -23.19
CA ASP A 382 1.02 24.13 -22.80
C ASP A 382 -0.15 23.60 -23.65
N LEU A 383 -1.06 22.88 -22.99
CA LEU A 383 -2.11 22.11 -23.66
C LEU A 383 -3.22 22.99 -24.23
N LEU A 384 -3.48 24.14 -23.60
CA LEU A 384 -4.48 25.10 -24.07
C LEU A 384 -3.95 25.85 -25.30
N LYS A 385 -2.69 26.30 -25.26
CA LYS A 385 -2.04 26.96 -26.39
C LYS A 385 -1.87 26.02 -27.59
N ALA A 386 -1.58 24.75 -27.34
CA ALA A 386 -1.48 23.73 -28.38
C ALA A 386 -2.85 23.31 -28.94
N GLY A 387 -3.96 23.66 -28.28
CA GLY A 387 -5.32 23.30 -28.72
C GLY A 387 -5.62 21.81 -28.62
N ILE A 388 -4.99 21.11 -27.68
CA ILE A 388 -5.06 19.65 -27.56
C ILE A 388 -5.85 19.16 -26.34
N LEU A 389 -6.23 20.04 -25.41
CA LEU A 389 -7.12 19.69 -24.30
C LEU A 389 -8.56 20.12 -24.62
N GLN A 390 -9.48 19.17 -24.52
CA GLN A 390 -10.92 19.32 -24.74
C GLN A 390 -11.69 19.14 -23.44
#